data_AF-A0A524EI23-F1
#
_entry.id   AF-A0A524EI23-F1
#
_cell.length_a   1.000
_cell.length_b   1.000
_cell.length_c   1.000
_cell.angle_alpha   90.00
_cell.angle_beta   90.00
_cell.angle_gamma   90.00
#
_symmetry.space_group_name_H-M   'P 1'
#
loop_
_entity.id
_entity.type
_entity.pdbx_description
1 polymer ?
#
loop_
_entity_poly.entity_id
_entity_poly.type
_entity_poly.pdbx_seq_one_letter_code
_entity_poly.pdbx_strand_id
1 'polypeptide(L)'
;MSYLTWREYVRSGPVCLGAILVIAGAVWALLPTMGITVVPDYDTIIGAAVAVVGLILILIGFFMTTKKRDSVLRPVDTRQEDVPPPPPPPD
;
A
#
# COMPACT_ATOMS: atom_id res chain seq x y z
N MET A 1 19.77 8.04 7.48
CA MET A 1 18.74 8.32 6.46
C MET A 1 18.09 7.06 5.85
N SER A 2 18.22 5.87 6.43
CA SER A 2 17.72 4.60 5.83
C SER A 2 16.34 4.13 6.26
N TYR A 3 15.71 4.76 7.27
CA TYR A 3 14.42 4.32 7.82
C TYR A 3 13.19 4.91 7.12
N LEU A 4 13.35 5.98 6.32
CA LEU A 4 12.24 6.56 5.56
C LEU A 4 11.84 5.66 4.39
N THR A 5 12.82 5.17 3.63
CA THR A 5 12.59 4.34 2.43
C THR A 5 11.85 3.04 2.70
N TRP A 6 12.07 2.39 3.86
CA TRP A 6 11.40 1.14 4.20
C TRP A 6 9.89 1.32 4.43
N ARG A 7 9.47 2.42 5.09
CA ARG A 7 8.05 2.71 5.30
C ARG A 7 7.35 3.09 4.01
N GLU A 8 8.01 3.82 3.12
CA GLU A 8 7.48 4.09 1.77
C GLU A 8 7.37 2.80 0.94
N TYR A 9 8.39 1.93 0.95
CA TYR A 9 8.40 0.68 0.17
C TYR A 9 7.33 -0.31 0.63
N VAL A 10 7.10 -0.44 1.94
CA VAL A 10 6.01 -1.28 2.48
C VAL A 10 4.63 -0.63 2.27
N ARG A 11 4.55 0.70 2.14
CA ARG A 11 3.31 1.41 1.79
C ARG A 11 2.93 1.25 0.32
N SER A 12 3.90 1.34 -0.59
CA SER A 12 3.66 1.26 -2.04
C SER A 12 3.68 -0.16 -2.58
N GLY A 13 4.30 -1.11 -1.87
CA GLY A 13 4.42 -2.52 -2.27
C GLY A 13 3.10 -3.16 -2.72
N PRO A 14 2.05 -3.24 -1.88
CA PRO A 14 0.79 -3.87 -2.26
C PRO A 14 0.06 -3.12 -3.39
N VAL A 15 0.22 -1.80 -3.47
CA VAL A 15 -0.37 -0.98 -4.55
C VAL A 15 0.34 -1.22 -5.87
N CYS A 16 1.68 -1.23 -5.88
CA CYS A 16 2.48 -1.50 -7.07
C CYS A 16 2.29 -2.93 -7.58
N LEU A 17 2.28 -3.92 -6.67
CA LEU A 17 2.04 -5.32 -7.03
C LEU A 17 0.62 -5.49 -7.59
N GLY A 18 -0.37 -4.86 -6.96
CA GLY A 18 -1.74 -4.83 -7.47
C GLY A 18 -1.85 -4.19 -8.86
N ALA A 19 -1.16 -3.07 -9.10
CA ALA A 19 -1.13 -2.40 -10.41
C ALA A 19 -0.54 -3.30 -11.51
N ILE A 20 0.56 -4.00 -11.22
CA ILE A 20 1.16 -4.96 -12.16
C ILE A 20 0.18 -6.09 -12.48
N LEU A 21 -0.50 -6.64 -11.47
CA LEU A 21 -1.51 -7.68 -11.67
C LEU A 21 -2.69 -7.20 -12.52
N VAL A 22 -3.16 -5.97 -12.32
CA VAL A 22 -4.22 -5.38 -13.16
C VAL A 22 -3.79 -5.30 -14.61
N ILE A 23 -2.58 -4.78 -14.87
CA ILE A 23 -2.06 -4.66 -16.24
C ILE A 23 -1.89 -6.04 -16.87
N ALA A 24 -1.27 -6.99 -16.16
CA ALA A 24 -1.06 -8.34 -16.66
C ALA A 24 -2.38 -9.07 -16.97
N GLY A 25 -3.37 -8.96 -16.08
CA GLY A 25 -4.70 -9.53 -16.29
C GLY A 25 -5.43 -8.90 -17.47
N ALA A 26 -5.34 -7.58 -17.64
CA ALA A 26 -5.93 -6.88 -18.77
C ALA A 26 -5.29 -7.28 -20.11
N VAL A 27 -3.95 -7.38 -20.15
CA VAL A 27 -3.23 -7.86 -21.35
C VAL A 27 -3.65 -9.29 -21.67
N TRP A 28 -3.71 -10.17 -20.67
CA TRP A 28 -4.14 -11.56 -20.87
C TRP A 28 -5.56 -11.64 -21.42
N ALA A 29 -6.50 -10.88 -20.85
CA ALA A 29 -7.89 -10.86 -21.30
C ALA A 29 -8.05 -10.38 -22.75
N LEU A 30 -7.10 -9.59 -23.25
CA LEU A 30 -7.10 -9.09 -24.63
C LEU A 30 -6.39 -10.03 -25.62
N LEU A 31 -5.57 -10.99 -25.15
CA LEU A 31 -4.86 -11.95 -26.02
C LEU A 31 -5.77 -12.66 -27.05
N PRO A 32 -6.99 -13.12 -26.68
CA PRO A 32 -7.88 -13.80 -27.63
C PRO A 32 -8.32 -12.91 -28.78
N THR A 33 -8.43 -11.59 -28.56
CA THR A 33 -8.79 -10.63 -29.62
C THR A 33 -7.68 -10.48 -30.66
N MET A 34 -6.44 -10.82 -30.29
CA MET A 34 -5.27 -10.86 -31.16
C MET A 34 -5.03 -12.24 -31.79
N GLY A 35 -5.96 -13.19 -31.60
CA GLY A 35 -5.84 -14.56 -32.10
C GLY A 35 -4.84 -15.43 -31.31
N ILE A 36 -4.35 -14.94 -30.17
CA ILE A 36 -3.46 -15.69 -29.28
C ILE A 36 -4.31 -16.34 -28.20
N THR A 37 -4.32 -17.67 -28.18
CA THR A 37 -5.02 -18.46 -27.15
C THR A 37 -4.01 -19.28 -26.36
N VAL A 38 -4.09 -19.18 -25.04
CA VAL A 38 -3.28 -19.95 -24.08
C VAL A 38 -4.15 -21.01 -23.44
N VAL A 39 -5.35 -20.62 -23.00
CA VAL A 39 -6.38 -21.52 -22.48
C VAL A 39 -7.66 -21.29 -23.28
N PRO A 40 -8.03 -22.23 -24.18
CA PRO A 40 -9.20 -22.07 -25.05
C PRO A 40 -10.46 -21.82 -24.22
N ASP A 41 -11.26 -20.84 -24.65
CA ASP A 41 -12.50 -20.37 -24.03
C ASP A 41 -12.40 -19.72 -22.65
N TYR A 42 -11.26 -19.81 -21.95
CA TYR A 42 -11.10 -19.28 -20.58
C TYR A 42 -10.17 -18.09 -20.46
N ASP A 43 -9.37 -17.76 -21.47
CA ASP A 43 -8.38 -16.68 -21.40
C ASP A 43 -8.94 -15.32 -20.97
N THR A 44 -10.14 -14.96 -21.46
CA THR A 44 -10.83 -13.72 -21.07
C THR A 44 -11.23 -13.74 -19.60
N ILE A 45 -11.78 -14.85 -19.12
CA ILE A 45 -12.25 -15.03 -17.74
C ILE A 45 -11.06 -15.05 -16.78
N ILE A 46 -9.98 -15.76 -17.14
CA ILE A 46 -8.75 -15.84 -16.34
C ILE A 46 -8.11 -14.45 -16.25
N GLY A 47 -7.94 -13.75 -17.37
CA GLY A 47 -7.39 -12.40 -17.39
C GLY A 47 -8.20 -11.42 -16.54
N ALA A 48 -9.53 -11.47 -16.65
CA ALA A 48 -10.43 -10.67 -15.83
C ALA A 48 -10.30 -11.01 -14.32
N ALA A 49 -10.24 -12.30 -13.96
CA ALA A 49 -10.06 -12.72 -12.57
C ALA A 49 -8.74 -12.21 -11.98
N VAL A 50 -7.64 -12.31 -12.73
CA VAL A 50 -6.33 -11.78 -12.33
C VAL A 50 -6.39 -10.26 -12.12
N ALA A 51 -7.06 -9.53 -13.02
CA ALA A 51 -7.23 -8.09 -12.87
C ALA A 51 -8.04 -7.71 -11.63
N VAL A 52 -9.11 -8.46 -11.32
CA VAL A 52 -9.92 -8.26 -10.11
C VAL A 52 -9.07 -8.49 -8.85
N VAL A 53 -8.25 -9.54 -8.80
CA VAL A 53 -7.33 -9.79 -7.68
C VAL A 53 -6.33 -8.63 -7.52
N GLY A 54 -5.78 -8.10 -8.61
CA GLY A 54 -4.93 -6.92 -8.58
C GLY A 54 -5.62 -5.69 -8.00
N LEU A 55 -6.88 -5.47 -8.37
CA LEU A 55 -7.69 -4.35 -7.87
C LEU A 55 -7.94 -4.48 -6.35
N ILE A 56 -8.23 -5.69 -5.86
CA ILE A 56 -8.39 -5.96 -4.43
C ILE A 56 -7.10 -5.61 -3.66
N LEU A 57 -5.92 -5.96 -4.19
CA LEU A 57 -4.64 -5.63 -3.56
C LEU A 57 -4.40 -4.11 -3.50
N ILE A 58 -4.77 -3.38 -4.56
CA ILE A 58 -4.72 -1.91 -4.58
C ILE A 58 -5.61 -1.34 -3.47
N LEU A 59 -6.85 -1.82 -3.36
CA LEU A 59 -7.78 -1.37 -2.32
C LEU A 59 -7.23 -1.63 -0.92
N ILE A 60 -6.68 -2.82 -0.66
CA ILE A 60 -6.06 -3.16 0.63
C ILE A 60 -4.89 -2.20 0.93
N GLY A 61 -4.05 -1.92 -0.07
CA GLY A 61 -2.96 -0.95 0.06
C GLY A 61 -3.46 0.46 0.44
N PHE A 62 -4.56 0.92 -0.19
CA PHE A 62 -5.20 2.20 0.17
C PHE A 62 -5.82 2.19 1.57
N PHE A 63 -6.47 1.11 2.01
CA PHE A 63 -7.03 1.01 3.35
C PHE A 63 -5.95 0.94 4.44
N MET A 64 -4.82 0.28 4.19
CA MET A 64 -3.71 0.24 5.14
C MET A 64 -2.97 1.59 5.22
N THR A 65 -2.83 2.30 4.10
CA THR A 65 -2.17 3.61 4.06
C THR A 65 -3.00 4.71 4.74
N THR A 66 -4.33 4.65 4.62
CA THR A 66 -5.28 5.58 5.27
C THR A 66 -5.28 5.42 6.79
N LYS A 67 -5.43 4.20 7.32
CA LYS A 67 -5.35 3.91 8.78
C LYS A 67 -4.08 4.45 9.45
N LYS A 68 -2.94 4.47 8.74
CA LYS A 68 -1.67 4.98 9.27
C LYS A 68 -1.51 6.51 9.18
N ARG A 69 -2.28 7.22 8.35
CA ARG A 69 -2.23 8.70 8.39
C ARG A 69 -2.85 9.25 9.67
N ASP A 70 -3.92 8.63 10.14
CA ASP A 70 -4.60 9.06 11.37
C ASP A 70 -3.74 8.89 12.62
N SER A 71 -2.77 7.97 12.62
CA SER A 71 -1.83 7.82 13.74
C SER A 71 -0.67 8.83 13.73
N VAL A 72 -0.34 9.41 12.57
CA VAL A 72 0.76 10.40 12.42
C VAL A 72 0.24 11.84 12.64
N LEU A 73 -1.05 12.08 12.44
CA LEU A 73 -1.71 13.37 12.67
C LEU A 73 -2.19 13.58 14.11
N ARG A 74 -1.96 12.63 15.04
CA ARG A 74 -2.13 12.95 16.46
C ARG A 74 -1.07 13.98 16.83
N PRO A 75 -1.44 15.20 17.25
CA PRO A 75 -0.46 16.16 17.74
C PRO A 75 0.32 15.48 18.86
N VAL A 76 1.64 15.41 18.71
CA VAL A 76 2.52 15.05 19.81
C VAL A 76 2.32 16.17 20.84
N ASP A 77 1.68 15.83 21.95
CA ASP A 77 1.50 16.75 23.06
C ASP A 77 2.87 16.99 23.71
N THR A 78 3.55 18.04 23.28
CA THR A 78 4.88 18.44 23.77
C THR A 78 4.85 19.05 25.17
N ARG A 79 3.71 18.98 25.88
CA ARG A 79 3.55 19.51 27.24
C ARG A 79 3.85 18.55 28.38
N GLN A 80 4.25 17.30 28.13
CA GLN A 80 4.69 16.40 29.20
C GLN A 80 6.13 16.71 29.64
N GLU A 81 6.23 17.67 30.55
CA GLU A 81 6.90 17.52 31.85
C GLU A 81 8.35 16.97 31.85
N ASP A 82 9.25 17.54 31.07
CA ASP A 82 10.71 17.39 31.27
C ASP A 82 11.34 18.70 31.79
N VAL A 83 10.75 19.30 32.84
CA VAL A 83 11.44 20.36 33.59
C VAL A 83 11.81 19.79 34.96
N PRO A 84 13.11 19.49 35.22
CA PRO A 84 13.52 19.04 36.54
C PRO A 84 13.17 20.11 37.59
N PRO A 85 12.74 19.72 38.81
CA PRO A 85 12.39 20.67 39.86
C PRO A 85 13.61 21.56 40.19
N PRO A 86 13.40 22.86 40.49
CA PRO A 86 14.48 23.77 40.81
C PRO A 86 15.27 23.29 42.04
N PRO A 87 16.61 23.49 42.07
CA PRO A 87 17.43 23.07 43.19
C PRO A 87 17.08 23.82 44.48
N PRO A 88 17.24 23.18 45.66
CA PRO A 88 16.92 23.79 46.95
C PRO A 88 17.80 25.03 47.22
N PRO A 89 17.28 26.03 47.99
CA PRO A 89 18.03 27.25 48.31
C PRO A 89 19.32 26.94 49.09
N PRO A 90 20.40 27.70 48.87
CA PRO A 90 21.61 27.60 49.70
C PRO A 90 21.34 28.11 51.12
N ASP A 91 21.80 27.37 52.13
CA ASP A 91 21.84 27.78 53.55
C ASP A 91 22.85 28.91 53.82
#